data_AF-A0A7C7DDW5-F1
#
_entry.id   AF-A0A7C7DDW5-F1
#
_cell.length_a   1.000
_cell.length_b   1.000
_cell.length_c   1.000
_cell.angle_alpha   90.00
_cell.angle_beta   90.00
_cell.angle_gamma   90.00
#
_symmetry.space_group_name_H-M   'P 1'
#
loop_
_entity.id
_entity.type
_entity.pdbx_description
1 polymer ?
#
loop_
_entity_poly.entity_id
_entity_poly.type
_entity_poly.pdbx_seq_one_letter_code
_entity_poly.pdbx_strand_id
1 'polypeptide(L)'
;MKVAFCPNCLRECNIEPVEKPEVLVVRGEPVEVVDAVHYKCAVCGNEVFDIESEERTLRLAYDAYRRKHGLLTPEQIAGIRERYGLSQRALAKALGWGLVTIHRYESGALQDVSHDTILRQIASDPAALLKRLEQNKHSFSEEEWERLYSQIASRVLESVTGSLVAVYEQVESIAYSVNPASRGFRAFDFQKVGNIVAWIASETEGLYKTKLAKLLWLADFAHFSLKGTSITGLSYVRMPYGPAPDRFHILLGLLQESGCIDMVTQDFGEYSGDLIRVRKTPNLSCLSNSEKAVLKAVVHRFGSMTSKGLSDLSHSEALWQSRPDGAVLPYEEADGVGVIRELKRELS
;
A
#
# COMPACT_ATOMS: atom_id res chain seq x y z
N MET A 1 21.80 -10.61 -39.83
CA MET A 1 22.81 -9.67 -40.36
C MET A 1 22.08 -8.43 -40.82
N LYS A 2 22.48 -7.24 -40.34
CA LYS A 2 21.85 -5.96 -40.71
C LYS A 2 22.49 -5.50 -42.03
N VAL A 3 21.69 -4.94 -42.94
CA VAL A 3 22.12 -4.47 -44.27
C VAL A 3 21.82 -2.99 -44.38
N ALA A 4 22.76 -2.20 -44.88
CA ALA A 4 22.57 -0.76 -45.11
C ALA A 4 23.36 -0.29 -46.33
N PHE A 5 22.95 0.85 -46.90
CA PHE A 5 23.67 1.47 -48.01
C PHE A 5 25.02 2.01 -47.53
N CYS A 6 26.11 1.53 -48.11
CA CYS A 6 27.45 2.04 -47.81
C CYS A 6 27.81 3.17 -48.81
N PRO A 7 28.09 4.40 -48.34
CA PRO A 7 28.41 5.51 -49.24
C PRO A 7 29.75 5.33 -49.96
N ASN A 8 30.66 4.50 -49.44
CA ASN A 8 31.94 4.20 -50.07
C ASN A 8 31.85 3.09 -51.13
N CYS A 9 31.06 2.03 -50.87
CA CYS A 9 30.83 0.96 -51.84
C CYS A 9 29.73 1.27 -52.86
N LEU A 10 28.93 2.32 -52.62
CA LEU A 10 27.77 2.74 -53.43
C LEU A 10 26.75 1.61 -53.66
N ARG A 11 26.62 0.71 -52.68
CA ARG A 11 25.69 -0.42 -52.70
C ARG A 11 25.30 -0.84 -51.29
N GLU A 12 24.21 -1.61 -51.20
CA GLU A 12 23.83 -2.27 -49.95
C GLU A 12 24.89 -3.31 -49.55
N CYS A 13 25.37 -3.20 -48.31
CA CYS A 13 26.37 -4.09 -47.74
C CYS A 13 25.91 -4.56 -46.37
N ASN A 14 26.37 -5.75 -45.97
CA ASN A 14 26.28 -6.18 -44.59
C ASN A 14 27.07 -5.20 -43.71
N ILE A 15 26.48 -4.82 -42.58
CA ILE A 15 27.12 -3.97 -41.58
C ILE A 15 27.33 -4.73 -40.27
N GLU A 16 28.44 -4.42 -39.60
CA GLU A 16 28.86 -5.02 -38.33
C GLU A 16 28.89 -3.96 -37.23
N PRO A 17 28.42 -4.28 -36.02
CA PRO A 17 28.48 -3.35 -34.89
C PRO A 17 29.93 -3.19 -34.40
N VAL A 18 30.27 -1.98 -33.98
CA VAL A 18 31.54 -1.60 -33.35
C VAL A 18 31.20 -0.74 -32.15
N GLU A 19 31.63 -1.16 -30.96
CA GLU A 19 31.53 -0.37 -29.75
C GLU A 19 32.73 0.57 -29.66
N LYS A 20 32.47 1.87 -29.54
CA LYS A 20 33.49 2.89 -29.28
C LYS A 20 32.91 3.97 -28.37
N PRO A 21 33.69 4.57 -27.47
CA PRO A 21 33.20 5.67 -26.65
C PRO A 21 32.91 6.89 -27.52
N GLU A 22 31.82 7.58 -27.22
CA GLU A 22 31.42 8.83 -27.88
C GLU A 22 31.12 9.91 -26.84
N VAL A 23 31.53 11.15 -27.11
CA VAL A 23 31.23 12.30 -26.24
C VAL A 23 30.20 13.20 -26.93
N LEU A 24 29.01 13.30 -26.32
CA LEU A 24 27.92 14.14 -26.78
C LEU A 24 27.81 15.39 -25.89
N VAL A 25 27.55 16.55 -26.50
CA VAL A 25 27.33 17.79 -25.75
C VAL A 25 25.84 17.93 -25.43
N VAL A 26 25.48 17.77 -24.16
CA VAL A 26 24.11 17.86 -23.66
C VAL A 26 23.97 19.14 -22.83
N ARG A 27 23.16 20.10 -23.29
CA ARG A 27 22.99 21.42 -22.64
C ARG A 27 24.31 22.15 -22.34
N GLY A 28 25.30 22.01 -23.24
CA GLY A 28 26.62 22.64 -23.09
C GLY A 28 27.61 21.86 -22.23
N GLU A 29 27.23 20.71 -21.66
CA GLU A 29 28.13 19.83 -20.92
C GLU A 29 28.52 18.60 -21.75
N PRO A 30 29.80 18.21 -21.77
CA PRO A 30 30.21 16.95 -22.38
C PRO A 30 29.74 15.76 -21.54
N VAL A 31 29.10 14.80 -22.19
CA VAL A 31 28.64 13.53 -21.62
C VAL A 31 29.27 12.39 -22.40
N GLU A 32 30.07 11.58 -21.72
CA GLU A 32 30.72 10.40 -22.30
C GLU A 32 29.78 9.19 -22.25
N VAL A 33 29.57 8.56 -23.41
CA VAL A 33 28.84 7.30 -23.57
C VAL A 33 29.85 6.23 -23.94
N VAL A 34 30.18 5.36 -22.98
CA VAL A 34 31.24 4.34 -23.13
C VAL A 34 30.84 3.24 -24.11
N ASP A 35 29.54 2.90 -24.15
CA ASP A 35 29.00 1.75 -24.89
C ASP A 35 28.20 2.19 -26.14
N ALA A 36 28.66 3.26 -26.82
CA ALA A 36 28.05 3.72 -28.06
C ALA A 36 28.31 2.69 -29.18
N VAL A 37 27.25 2.27 -29.85
CA VAL A 37 27.31 1.26 -30.91
C VAL A 37 27.26 2.00 -32.23
N HIS A 38 28.27 1.79 -33.06
CA HIS A 38 28.32 2.28 -34.43
C HIS A 38 28.35 1.09 -35.38
N TYR A 39 28.12 1.34 -36.66
CA TYR A 39 28.17 0.29 -37.67
C TYR A 39 29.27 0.55 -38.68
N LYS A 40 29.98 -0.50 -39.10
CA LYS A 40 30.94 -0.46 -40.21
C LYS A 40 30.51 -1.39 -41.33
N CYS A 41 30.83 -1.03 -42.57
CA CYS A 41 30.64 -1.88 -43.74
C CYS A 41 31.58 -3.09 -43.66
N ALA A 42 31.04 -4.31 -43.76
CA ALA A 42 31.83 -5.54 -43.75
C ALA A 42 32.76 -5.70 -44.97
N VAL A 43 32.51 -4.93 -46.05
CA VAL A 43 33.31 -4.99 -47.29
C VAL A 43 34.49 -4.02 -47.28
N CYS A 44 34.25 -2.74 -46.95
CA CYS A 44 35.28 -1.70 -47.05
C CYS A 44 35.70 -1.10 -45.69
N GLY A 45 35.06 -1.49 -44.59
CA GLY A 45 35.34 -0.97 -43.25
C GLY A 45 34.83 0.44 -42.97
N ASN A 46 34.22 1.12 -43.93
CA ASN A 46 33.69 2.49 -43.76
C ASN A 46 32.57 2.51 -42.70
N GLU A 47 32.55 3.54 -41.85
CA GLU A 47 31.46 3.77 -40.90
C GLU A 47 30.16 4.07 -41.65
N VAL A 48 29.07 3.44 -41.23
CA VAL A 48 27.75 3.56 -41.84
C VAL A 48 26.81 4.12 -40.78
N PHE A 49 26.18 5.24 -41.12
CA PHE A 49 25.18 5.87 -40.28
C PHE A 49 23.95 4.96 -40.14
N ASP A 50 23.53 4.74 -38.90
CA ASP A 50 22.34 3.94 -38.57
C ASP A 50 21.49 4.69 -37.55
N ILE A 51 20.30 5.09 -37.96
CA ILE A 51 19.38 5.94 -37.17
C ILE A 51 19.09 5.31 -35.80
N GLU A 52 18.86 3.99 -35.74
CA GLU A 52 18.52 3.30 -34.49
C GLU A 52 19.67 3.36 -33.48
N SER A 53 20.90 3.18 -33.96
CA SER A 53 22.10 3.26 -33.13
C SER A 53 22.35 4.66 -32.59
N GLU A 54 22.15 5.68 -33.42
CA GLU A 54 22.30 7.10 -33.07
C GLU A 54 21.25 7.52 -32.04
N GLU A 55 19.98 7.13 -32.23
CA GLU A 55 18.91 7.35 -31.24
C GLU A 55 19.17 6.61 -29.93
N ARG A 56 19.79 5.42 -29.98
CA ARG A 56 20.21 4.70 -28.77
C ARG A 56 21.32 5.46 -28.04
N THR A 57 22.36 5.90 -28.74
CA THR A 57 23.47 6.65 -28.13
C THR A 57 22.99 7.97 -27.52
N LEU A 58 22.11 8.70 -28.21
CA LEU A 58 21.51 9.92 -27.67
C LEU A 58 20.71 9.66 -26.38
N ARG A 59 19.92 8.58 -26.33
CA ARG A 59 19.20 8.18 -25.10
C ARG A 59 20.17 7.89 -23.95
N LEU A 60 21.24 7.14 -24.20
CA LEU A 60 22.27 6.85 -23.20
C LEU A 60 22.92 8.13 -22.67
N ALA A 61 23.23 9.09 -23.54
CA ALA A 61 23.75 10.40 -23.13
C ALA A 61 22.74 11.18 -22.27
N TYR A 62 21.46 11.19 -22.65
CA TYR A 62 20.43 11.85 -21.86
C TYR A 62 20.24 11.19 -20.49
N ASP A 63 20.29 9.86 -20.40
CA ASP A 63 20.16 9.15 -19.11
C ASP A 63 21.39 9.34 -18.23
N ALA A 64 22.60 9.37 -18.81
CA ALA A 64 23.81 9.77 -18.09
C ALA A 64 23.69 11.21 -17.56
N TYR A 65 23.19 12.14 -18.37
CA TYR A 65 22.92 13.51 -17.94
C TYR A 65 21.88 13.58 -16.81
N ARG A 66 20.76 12.84 -16.93
CA ARG A 66 19.72 12.76 -15.89
C ARG A 66 20.29 12.28 -14.56
N ARG A 67 21.07 11.20 -14.57
CA ARG A 67 21.70 10.65 -13.36
C ARG A 67 22.64 11.65 -12.70
N LYS A 68 23.46 12.35 -13.50
CA LYS A 68 24.38 13.37 -13.00
C LYS A 68 23.66 14.54 -12.33
N HIS A 69 22.50 14.94 -12.86
CA HIS A 69 21.74 16.12 -12.42
C HIS A 69 20.52 15.80 -11.54
N GLY A 70 20.26 14.52 -11.24
CA GLY A 70 19.10 14.09 -10.45
C GLY A 70 17.74 14.37 -11.09
N LEU A 71 17.68 14.37 -12.43
CA LEU A 71 16.45 14.57 -13.20
C LEU A 71 15.66 13.26 -13.33
N LEU A 72 14.35 13.38 -13.50
CA LEU A 72 13.48 12.21 -13.67
C LEU A 72 13.69 11.53 -15.04
N THR A 73 13.65 10.21 -15.03
CA THR A 73 13.59 9.36 -16.23
C THR A 73 12.19 9.40 -16.86
N PRO A 74 12.06 9.09 -18.16
CA PRO A 74 10.76 8.99 -18.83
C PRO A 74 9.78 8.05 -18.11
N GLU A 75 10.28 6.91 -17.63
CA GLU A 75 9.52 5.90 -16.91
C GLU A 75 9.04 6.43 -15.55
N GLN A 76 9.88 7.19 -14.84
CA GLN A 76 9.46 7.83 -13.59
C GLN A 76 8.36 8.88 -13.83
N ILE A 77 8.42 9.62 -14.93
CA ILE A 77 7.37 10.61 -15.28
C ILE A 77 6.06 9.91 -15.62
N ALA A 78 6.10 8.88 -16.46
CA ALA A 78 4.93 8.05 -16.75
C ALA A 78 4.37 7.43 -15.46
N GLY A 79 5.24 6.94 -14.57
CA GLY A 79 4.85 6.38 -13.28
C GLY A 79 4.16 7.37 -12.35
N ILE A 80 4.57 8.65 -12.34
CA ILE A 80 3.85 9.71 -11.60
C ILE A 80 2.42 9.82 -12.10
N ARG A 81 2.23 9.88 -13.42
CA ARG A 81 0.91 9.99 -14.05
C ARG A 81 0.03 8.78 -13.74
N GLU A 82 0.59 7.59 -13.86
CA GLU A 82 -0.09 6.31 -13.69
C GLU A 82 -0.52 6.06 -12.25
N ARG A 83 0.26 6.52 -11.27
CA ARG A 83 -0.09 6.46 -9.84
C ARG A 83 -1.46 7.09 -9.55
N TYR A 84 -1.80 8.17 -10.26
CA TYR A 84 -3.09 8.85 -10.12
C TYR A 84 -4.14 8.38 -11.14
N GLY A 85 -3.79 7.42 -12.00
CA GLY A 85 -4.66 6.91 -13.08
C GLY A 85 -4.93 7.93 -14.19
N LEU A 86 -4.00 8.87 -14.42
CA LEU A 86 -4.21 9.97 -15.36
C LEU A 86 -3.74 9.61 -16.79
N SER A 87 -4.37 10.22 -17.79
CA SER A 87 -3.85 10.26 -19.16
C SER A 87 -2.86 11.40 -19.34
N GLN A 88 -2.01 11.35 -20.38
CA GLN A 88 -1.04 12.42 -20.66
C GLN A 88 -1.74 13.78 -20.79
N ARG A 89 -2.91 13.79 -21.43
CA ARG A 89 -3.78 14.98 -21.57
C ARG A 89 -4.30 15.49 -20.23
N ALA A 90 -4.74 14.59 -19.34
CA ALA A 90 -5.24 14.97 -18.03
C ALA A 90 -4.12 15.58 -17.16
N LEU A 91 -2.93 14.95 -17.16
CA LEU A 91 -1.78 15.49 -16.44
C LEU A 91 -1.33 16.84 -17.00
N ALA A 92 -1.21 16.97 -18.33
CA ALA A 92 -0.83 18.22 -18.98
C ALA A 92 -1.78 19.35 -18.56
N LYS A 93 -3.09 19.10 -18.61
CA LYS A 93 -4.11 20.08 -18.23
C LYS A 93 -4.04 20.42 -16.72
N ALA A 94 -3.86 19.43 -15.85
CA ALA A 94 -3.72 19.64 -14.41
C ALA A 94 -2.50 20.49 -14.04
N LEU A 95 -1.40 20.38 -14.80
CA LEU A 95 -0.19 21.17 -14.60
C LEU A 95 -0.20 22.52 -15.33
N GLY A 96 -1.18 22.77 -16.19
CA GLY A 96 -1.22 23.96 -17.04
C GLY A 96 -0.19 23.90 -18.18
N TRP A 97 0.22 22.69 -18.59
CA TRP A 97 1.20 22.45 -19.65
C TRP A 97 0.53 22.03 -20.95
N GLY A 98 1.22 22.24 -22.07
CA GLY A 98 0.80 21.68 -23.35
C GLY A 98 0.97 20.15 -23.38
N LEU A 99 0.06 19.44 -24.04
CA LEU A 99 0.11 17.97 -24.20
C LEU A 99 1.46 17.47 -24.75
N VAL A 100 2.00 18.18 -25.75
CA VAL A 100 3.29 17.86 -26.38
C VAL A 100 4.45 17.92 -25.37
N THR A 101 4.31 18.72 -24.31
CA THR A 101 5.29 18.79 -23.21
C THR A 101 5.34 17.49 -22.41
N ILE A 102 4.20 16.91 -22.05
CA ILE A 102 4.19 15.61 -21.36
C ILE A 102 4.68 14.50 -22.29
N HIS A 103 4.19 14.46 -23.52
CA HIS A 103 4.60 13.47 -24.50
C HIS A 103 6.12 13.46 -24.71
N ARG A 104 6.75 14.63 -24.95
CA ARG A 104 8.20 14.68 -25.20
C ARG A 104 9.01 14.12 -24.02
N TYR A 105 8.58 14.38 -22.78
CA TYR A 105 9.29 13.91 -21.59
C TYR A 105 9.12 12.40 -21.38
N GLU A 106 7.91 11.88 -21.57
CA GLU A 106 7.65 10.43 -21.55
C GLU A 106 8.31 9.71 -22.74
N SER A 107 8.66 10.41 -23.83
CA SER A 107 9.41 9.86 -24.99
C SER A 107 10.93 10.02 -24.88
N GLY A 108 11.48 10.55 -23.78
CA GLY A 108 12.93 10.61 -23.59
C GLY A 108 13.58 11.99 -23.71
N ALA A 109 12.84 13.06 -24.00
CA ALA A 109 13.42 14.40 -24.00
C ALA A 109 13.75 14.90 -22.58
N LEU A 110 14.77 15.75 -22.46
CA LEU A 110 15.15 16.34 -21.18
C LEU A 110 14.17 17.43 -20.75
N GLN A 111 13.74 17.36 -19.48
CA GLN A 111 12.88 18.33 -18.85
C GLN A 111 13.64 19.62 -18.54
N ASP A 112 12.99 20.78 -18.68
CA ASP A 112 13.57 21.99 -18.10
C ASP A 112 13.49 21.93 -16.57
N VAL A 113 14.29 22.78 -15.92
CA VAL A 113 14.45 22.79 -14.46
C VAL A 113 13.11 23.07 -13.76
N SER A 114 12.25 23.91 -14.33
CA SER A 114 10.98 24.28 -13.71
C SER A 114 9.98 23.13 -13.75
N HIS A 115 9.85 22.45 -14.89
CA HIS A 115 8.99 21.30 -15.05
C HIS A 115 9.47 20.11 -14.21
N ASP A 116 10.77 19.83 -14.21
CA ASP A 116 11.34 18.76 -13.39
C ASP A 116 11.11 18.98 -11.90
N THR A 117 11.26 20.21 -11.42
CA THR A 117 10.98 20.57 -10.01
C THR A 117 9.53 20.27 -9.64
N ILE A 118 8.57 20.62 -10.50
CA ILE A 118 7.15 20.37 -10.28
C ILE A 118 6.85 18.86 -10.29
N LEU A 119 7.41 18.11 -11.24
CA LEU A 119 7.22 16.66 -11.32
C LEU A 119 7.80 15.96 -10.08
N ARG A 120 9.01 16.33 -9.64
CA ARG A 120 9.60 15.80 -8.40
C ARG A 120 8.77 16.12 -7.17
N GLN A 121 8.23 17.34 -7.08
CA GLN A 121 7.34 17.73 -5.98
C GLN A 121 6.09 16.84 -5.93
N ILE A 122 5.48 16.56 -7.08
CA ILE A 122 4.29 15.67 -7.16
C ILE A 122 4.65 14.21 -6.86
N ALA A 123 5.88 13.79 -7.19
CA ALA A 123 6.35 12.45 -6.87
C ALA A 123 6.51 12.23 -5.36
N SER A 124 6.94 13.26 -4.62
CA SER A 124 7.20 13.23 -3.17
C SER A 124 6.00 13.62 -2.31
N ASP A 125 5.16 14.56 -2.76
CA ASP A 125 4.00 15.07 -2.04
C ASP A 125 2.72 14.81 -2.85
N PRO A 126 1.92 13.79 -2.47
CA PRO A 126 0.67 13.50 -3.16
C PRO A 126 -0.31 14.68 -3.20
N ALA A 127 -0.29 15.55 -2.20
CA ALA A 127 -1.17 16.72 -2.16
C ALA A 127 -0.73 17.84 -3.13
N ALA A 128 0.51 17.81 -3.63
CA ALA A 128 1.00 18.82 -4.56
C ALA A 128 0.23 18.83 -5.88
N LEU A 129 -0.19 17.66 -6.37
CA LEU A 129 -0.98 17.57 -7.60
C LEU A 129 -2.37 18.21 -7.46
N LEU A 130 -3.02 18.03 -6.30
CA LEU A 130 -4.31 18.66 -6.00
C LEU A 130 -4.19 20.19 -6.01
N LYS A 131 -3.15 20.73 -5.36
CA LYS A 131 -2.89 22.18 -5.37
C LYS A 131 -2.69 22.73 -6.78
N ARG A 132 -1.97 21.99 -7.64
CA ARG A 132 -1.76 22.38 -9.05
C ARG A 132 -3.04 22.33 -9.86
N LEU A 133 -3.84 21.29 -9.64
CA LEU A 133 -5.15 21.16 -10.26
C LEU A 133 -6.02 22.38 -9.90
N GLU A 134 -6.10 22.75 -8.61
CA GLU A 134 -6.89 23.90 -8.11
C GLU A 134 -6.48 25.24 -8.74
N GLN A 135 -5.18 25.47 -8.89
CA GLN A 135 -4.65 26.66 -9.57
C GLN A 135 -5.11 26.75 -11.04
N ASN A 136 -5.32 25.60 -11.69
CA ASN A 136 -5.68 25.50 -13.10
C ASN A 136 -7.17 25.25 -13.34
N LYS A 137 -8.04 25.39 -12.31
CA LYS A 137 -9.49 25.13 -12.40
C LYS A 137 -10.19 25.82 -13.57
N HIS A 138 -9.78 27.05 -13.89
CA HIS A 138 -10.33 27.85 -14.99
C HIS A 138 -10.18 27.20 -16.38
N SER A 139 -9.29 26.21 -16.54
CA SER A 139 -9.09 25.51 -17.82
C SER A 139 -10.05 24.34 -18.03
N PHE A 140 -10.86 23.96 -17.04
CA PHE A 140 -11.74 22.79 -17.06
C PHE A 140 -13.22 23.18 -17.21
N SER A 141 -14.01 22.29 -17.82
CA SER A 141 -15.46 22.31 -17.58
C SER A 141 -15.75 21.82 -16.16
N GLU A 142 -16.92 22.14 -15.63
CA GLU A 142 -17.34 21.73 -14.29
C GLU A 142 -17.34 20.19 -14.13
N GLU A 143 -17.91 19.48 -15.10
CA GLU A 143 -17.93 18.00 -15.10
C GLU A 143 -16.52 17.38 -15.17
N GLU A 144 -15.64 17.93 -16.03
CA GLU A 144 -14.26 17.45 -16.13
C GLU A 144 -13.48 17.69 -14.84
N TRP A 145 -13.70 18.86 -14.22
CA TRP A 145 -13.09 19.25 -12.96
C TRP A 145 -13.47 18.29 -11.84
N GLU A 146 -14.76 18.10 -11.61
CA GLU A 146 -15.28 17.26 -10.52
C GLU A 146 -14.77 15.82 -10.66
N ARG A 147 -14.79 15.28 -11.88
CA ARG A 147 -14.30 13.94 -12.16
C ARG A 147 -12.81 13.80 -11.85
N LEU A 148 -11.97 14.71 -12.34
CA LEU A 148 -10.52 14.64 -12.14
C LEU A 148 -10.12 14.92 -10.69
N TYR A 149 -10.76 15.90 -10.04
CA TYR A 149 -10.52 16.22 -8.65
C TYR A 149 -10.84 15.01 -7.76
N SER A 150 -12.04 14.42 -7.92
CA SER A 150 -12.45 13.25 -7.14
C SER A 150 -11.51 12.06 -7.34
N GLN A 151 -11.08 11.82 -8.58
CA GLN A 151 -10.12 10.76 -8.90
C GLN A 151 -8.75 10.98 -8.26
N ILE A 152 -8.20 12.19 -8.33
CA ILE A 152 -6.88 12.49 -7.76
C ILE A 152 -6.98 12.48 -6.23
N ALA A 153 -8.03 13.06 -5.66
CA ALA A 153 -8.26 13.11 -4.21
C ALA A 153 -8.36 11.71 -3.61
N SER A 154 -9.12 10.79 -4.24
CA SER A 154 -9.22 9.41 -3.76
C SER A 154 -7.85 8.69 -3.76
N ARG A 155 -7.05 8.86 -4.82
CA ARG A 155 -5.70 8.28 -4.91
C ARG A 155 -4.73 8.86 -3.89
N VAL A 156 -4.82 10.17 -3.62
CA VAL A 156 -4.03 10.84 -2.58
C VAL A 156 -4.39 10.29 -1.20
N LEU A 157 -5.69 10.16 -0.90
CA LEU A 157 -6.17 9.59 0.35
C LEU A 157 -5.70 8.13 0.50
N GLU A 158 -5.87 7.29 -0.52
CA GLU A 158 -5.36 5.90 -0.54
C GLU A 158 -3.85 5.84 -0.22
N SER A 159 -3.05 6.72 -0.81
CA SER A 159 -1.60 6.79 -0.57
C SER A 159 -1.25 7.20 0.87
N VAL A 160 -1.96 8.18 1.43
CA VAL A 160 -1.72 8.65 2.80
C VAL A 160 -2.15 7.58 3.79
N THR A 161 -3.32 6.97 3.60
CA THR A 161 -3.80 5.86 4.42
C THR A 161 -2.82 4.69 4.39
N GLY A 162 -2.29 4.31 3.22
CA GLY A 162 -1.25 3.27 3.12
C GLY A 162 0.01 3.60 3.92
N SER A 163 0.43 4.87 3.96
CA SER A 163 1.57 5.31 4.76
C SER A 163 1.29 5.21 6.27
N LEU A 164 0.08 5.56 6.71
CA LEU A 164 -0.34 5.40 8.11
C LEU A 164 -0.39 3.94 8.53
N VAL A 165 -0.88 3.06 7.66
CA VAL A 165 -0.87 1.61 7.88
C VAL A 165 0.56 1.09 8.04
N ALA A 166 1.48 1.51 7.17
CA ALA A 166 2.89 1.10 7.26
C ALA A 166 3.55 1.53 8.59
N VAL A 167 3.25 2.75 9.06
CA VAL A 167 3.72 3.23 10.38
C VAL A 167 3.15 2.37 11.51
N TYR A 168 1.85 2.04 11.45
CA TYR A 168 1.21 1.19 12.45
C TYR A 168 1.84 -0.21 12.49
N GLU A 169 2.05 -0.84 11.32
CA GLU A 169 2.71 -2.15 11.23
C GLU A 169 4.15 -2.11 11.74
N GLN A 170 4.89 -1.04 11.48
CA GLN A 170 6.25 -0.86 12.02
C GLN A 170 6.23 -0.80 13.56
N VAL A 171 5.27 -0.08 14.14
CA VAL A 171 5.10 0.00 15.60
C VAL A 171 4.76 -1.38 16.18
N GLU A 172 3.87 -2.14 15.55
CA GLU A 172 3.55 -3.51 15.99
C GLU A 172 4.73 -4.47 15.84
N SER A 173 5.53 -4.33 14.77
CA SER A 173 6.74 -5.14 14.53
C SER A 173 7.84 -4.89 15.58
N ILE A 174 8.08 -3.63 15.94
CA ILE A 174 9.00 -3.27 17.02
C ILE A 174 8.50 -3.83 18.35
N ALA A 175 7.23 -3.65 18.66
CA ALA A 175 6.65 -4.13 19.90
C ALA A 175 6.65 -5.67 19.99
N TYR A 176 6.46 -6.37 18.86
CA TYR A 176 6.68 -7.81 18.75
C TYR A 176 8.14 -8.19 19.04
N SER A 177 9.12 -7.48 18.48
CA SER A 177 10.54 -7.75 18.71
C SER A 177 10.96 -7.57 20.17
N VAL A 178 10.32 -6.63 20.89
CA VAL A 178 10.55 -6.39 22.32
C VAL A 178 9.91 -7.47 23.19
N ASN A 179 8.67 -7.86 22.90
CA ASN A 179 7.94 -8.87 23.66
C ASN A 179 7.00 -9.71 22.74
N PRO A 180 7.50 -10.80 22.14
CA PRO A 180 6.69 -11.67 21.29
C PRO A 180 5.54 -12.35 22.05
N ALA A 181 5.75 -12.63 23.34
CA ALA A 181 4.83 -13.30 24.25
C ALA A 181 3.51 -12.52 24.41
N SER A 182 3.58 -11.19 24.51
CA SER A 182 2.38 -10.33 24.62
C SER A 182 1.49 -10.32 23.36
N ARG A 183 1.95 -10.92 22.25
CA ARG A 183 1.22 -11.06 20.98
C ARG A 183 0.93 -12.52 20.63
N GLY A 184 1.23 -13.44 21.55
CA GLY A 184 1.07 -14.87 21.36
C GLY A 184 1.99 -15.41 20.25
N PHE A 185 3.24 -14.94 20.19
CA PHE A 185 4.27 -15.38 19.23
C PHE A 185 3.85 -15.30 17.75
N ARG A 186 2.96 -14.37 17.42
CA ARG A 186 2.52 -14.08 16.05
C ARG A 186 2.86 -12.63 15.71
N ALA A 187 3.56 -12.43 14.58
CA ALA A 187 3.74 -11.10 14.02
C ALA A 187 2.39 -10.57 13.48
N PHE A 188 2.14 -9.28 13.72
CA PHE A 188 0.96 -8.60 13.21
C PHE A 188 1.02 -8.46 11.68
N ASP A 189 -0.14 -8.63 11.03
CA ASP A 189 -0.33 -8.44 9.59
C ASP A 189 -1.66 -7.69 9.39
N PHE A 190 -1.58 -6.44 8.92
CA PHE A 190 -2.75 -5.58 8.80
C PHE A 190 -3.80 -6.16 7.84
N GLN A 191 -3.36 -6.73 6.72
CA GLN A 191 -4.26 -7.30 5.73
C GLN A 191 -4.97 -8.54 6.28
N LYS A 192 -4.28 -9.41 7.02
CA LYS A 192 -4.87 -10.58 7.68
C LYS A 192 -5.92 -10.16 8.70
N VAL A 193 -5.59 -9.19 9.56
CA VAL A 193 -6.53 -8.67 10.56
C VAL A 193 -7.74 -8.01 9.91
N GLY A 194 -7.54 -7.21 8.86
CA GLY A 194 -8.64 -6.61 8.11
C GLY A 194 -9.58 -7.65 7.50
N ASN A 195 -9.06 -8.75 6.95
CA ASN A 195 -9.89 -9.85 6.45
C ASN A 195 -10.66 -10.58 7.55
N ILE A 196 -10.04 -10.79 8.72
CA ILE A 196 -10.70 -11.40 9.88
C ILE A 196 -11.83 -10.51 10.38
N VAL A 197 -11.58 -9.21 10.56
CA VAL A 197 -12.58 -8.25 11.04
C VAL A 197 -13.74 -8.13 10.04
N ALA A 198 -13.44 -8.01 8.74
CA ALA A 198 -14.47 -7.97 7.70
C ALA A 198 -15.31 -9.24 7.66
N TRP A 199 -14.71 -10.41 7.89
CA TRP A 199 -15.44 -11.68 7.98
C TRP A 199 -16.29 -11.79 9.23
N ILE A 200 -15.79 -11.40 10.41
CA ILE A 200 -16.61 -11.36 11.62
C ILE A 200 -17.81 -10.42 11.40
N ALA A 201 -17.62 -9.29 10.73
CA ALA A 201 -18.68 -8.34 10.39
C ALA A 201 -19.71 -8.89 9.40
N SER A 202 -19.33 -9.78 8.47
CA SER A 202 -20.29 -10.43 7.57
C SER A 202 -21.09 -11.55 8.23
N GLU A 203 -20.55 -12.18 9.28
CA GLU A 203 -21.17 -13.34 9.96
C GLU A 203 -21.91 -12.97 11.25
N THR A 204 -21.79 -11.73 11.72
CA THR A 204 -22.30 -11.29 13.03
C THR A 204 -23.25 -10.12 12.89
N GLU A 205 -24.53 -10.35 13.17
CA GLU A 205 -25.51 -9.26 13.30
C GLU A 205 -25.23 -8.41 14.55
N GLY A 206 -25.48 -7.10 14.43
CA GLY A 206 -25.30 -6.16 15.54
C GLY A 206 -23.86 -6.13 16.08
N LEU A 207 -22.87 -6.17 15.18
CA LEU A 207 -21.45 -6.17 15.57
C LEU A 207 -21.00 -4.77 16.03
N TYR A 208 -21.12 -4.50 17.33
CA TYR A 208 -20.54 -3.30 17.93
C TYR A 208 -19.03 -3.47 18.18
N LYS A 209 -18.30 -2.35 18.25
CA LYS A 209 -16.88 -2.30 18.64
C LYS A 209 -16.55 -3.18 19.86
N THR A 210 -17.36 -3.12 20.92
CA THR A 210 -17.13 -3.89 22.16
C THR A 210 -17.34 -5.39 21.98
N LYS A 211 -18.19 -5.80 21.04
CA LYS A 211 -18.41 -7.20 20.67
C LYS A 211 -17.26 -7.72 19.82
N LEU A 212 -16.85 -6.96 18.79
CA LEU A 212 -15.69 -7.30 17.97
C LEU A 212 -14.42 -7.50 18.80
N ALA A 213 -14.13 -6.58 19.74
CA ALA A 213 -12.98 -6.67 20.63
C ALA A 213 -12.87 -8.02 21.34
N LYS A 214 -14.01 -8.53 21.83
CA LYS A 214 -14.09 -9.79 22.55
C LYS A 214 -14.02 -11.01 21.63
N LEU A 215 -14.64 -10.95 20.45
CA LEU A 215 -14.53 -12.02 19.46
C LEU A 215 -13.08 -12.20 18.98
N LEU A 216 -12.36 -11.10 18.78
CA LEU A 216 -10.92 -11.14 18.47
C LEU A 216 -10.12 -11.75 19.62
N TRP A 217 -10.33 -11.28 20.85
CA TRP A 217 -9.66 -11.81 22.05
C TRP A 217 -9.90 -13.32 22.22
N LEU A 218 -11.16 -13.77 22.12
CA LEU A 218 -11.53 -15.18 22.22
C LEU A 218 -10.85 -16.02 21.14
N ALA A 219 -10.84 -15.56 19.89
CA ALA A 219 -10.22 -16.27 18.78
C ALA A 219 -8.71 -16.41 18.96
N ASP A 220 -8.03 -15.34 19.36
CA ASP A 220 -6.59 -15.35 19.58
C ASP A 220 -6.17 -16.21 20.77
N PHE A 221 -6.86 -16.08 21.91
CA PHE A 221 -6.56 -16.86 23.11
C PHE A 221 -6.89 -18.35 22.91
N ALA A 222 -7.97 -18.68 22.20
CA ALA A 222 -8.31 -20.06 21.88
C ALA A 222 -7.30 -20.70 20.94
N HIS A 223 -6.87 -19.99 19.89
CA HIS A 223 -5.83 -20.52 18.99
C HIS A 223 -4.48 -20.64 19.70
N PHE A 224 -4.13 -19.69 20.57
CA PHE A 224 -2.92 -19.78 21.38
C PHE A 224 -2.95 -20.98 22.32
N SER A 225 -4.05 -21.17 23.05
CA SER A 225 -4.25 -22.33 23.92
C SER A 225 -4.15 -23.66 23.15
N LEU A 226 -4.63 -23.72 21.90
CA LEU A 226 -4.62 -24.93 21.07
C LEU A 226 -3.27 -25.19 20.38
N LYS A 227 -2.58 -24.15 19.90
CA LYS A 227 -1.44 -24.25 18.97
C LYS A 227 -0.17 -23.52 19.43
N GLY A 228 -0.20 -22.83 20.56
CA GLY A 228 0.91 -22.03 21.08
C GLY A 228 1.19 -20.73 20.33
N THR A 229 0.31 -20.34 19.39
CA THR A 229 0.42 -19.06 18.65
C THR A 229 -0.95 -18.38 18.53
N SER A 230 -1.01 -17.05 18.53
CA SER A 230 -2.25 -16.33 18.22
C SER A 230 -2.53 -16.32 16.70
N ILE A 231 -3.73 -15.86 16.31
CA ILE A 231 -4.14 -15.73 14.91
C ILE A 231 -3.66 -14.38 14.36
N THR A 232 -3.90 -13.29 15.09
CA THR A 232 -3.79 -11.92 14.58
C THR A 232 -2.46 -11.24 14.90
N GLY A 233 -1.75 -11.68 15.94
CA GLY A 233 -0.59 -10.96 16.47
C GLY A 233 -0.93 -9.69 17.26
N LEU A 234 -2.20 -9.49 17.63
CA LEU A 234 -2.63 -8.39 18.50
C LEU A 234 -2.25 -8.65 19.96
N SER A 235 -1.94 -7.57 20.68
CA SER A 235 -1.85 -7.56 22.15
C SER A 235 -3.20 -7.15 22.73
N TYR A 236 -3.56 -7.71 23.90
CA TYR A 236 -4.83 -7.43 24.56
C TYR A 236 -4.60 -6.79 25.93
N VAL A 237 -5.48 -5.85 26.29
CA VAL A 237 -5.45 -5.15 27.58
C VAL A 237 -6.80 -5.26 28.29
N ARG A 238 -6.76 -5.17 29.62
CA ARG A 238 -7.95 -5.04 30.46
C ARG A 238 -8.55 -3.65 30.23
N MET A 239 -9.79 -3.59 29.74
CA MET A 239 -10.59 -2.36 29.67
C MET A 239 -11.85 -2.48 30.55
N PRO A 240 -12.55 -1.36 30.87
CA PRO A 240 -13.72 -1.38 31.76
C PRO A 240 -14.83 -2.34 31.31
N TYR A 241 -15.00 -2.50 30.00
CA TYR A 241 -16.06 -3.32 29.40
C TYR A 241 -15.58 -4.71 28.91
N GLY A 242 -14.41 -5.15 29.38
CA GLY A 242 -13.83 -6.45 29.03
C GLY A 242 -12.46 -6.34 28.34
N PRO A 243 -11.84 -7.47 27.98
CA PRO A 243 -10.64 -7.52 27.14
C PRO A 243 -10.84 -6.80 25.80
N ALA A 244 -9.84 -6.04 25.37
CA ALA A 244 -9.82 -5.44 24.03
C ALA A 244 -8.40 -5.40 23.47
N PRO A 245 -8.22 -5.35 22.14
CA PRO A 245 -6.93 -5.07 21.55
C PRO A 245 -6.34 -3.77 22.11
N ASP A 246 -5.03 -3.76 22.35
CA ASP A 246 -4.32 -2.53 22.68
C ASP A 246 -4.49 -1.50 21.55
N ARG A 247 -4.70 -0.23 21.92
CA ARG A 247 -4.92 0.89 20.98
C ARG A 247 -5.97 0.59 19.89
N PHE A 248 -7.02 -0.18 20.22
CA PHE A 248 -8.01 -0.66 19.25
C PHE A 248 -8.68 0.44 18.41
N HIS A 249 -8.84 1.65 18.94
CA HIS A 249 -9.41 2.78 18.20
C HIS A 249 -8.55 3.18 16.99
N ILE A 250 -7.22 3.07 17.07
CA ILE A 250 -6.31 3.34 15.95
C ILE A 250 -6.50 2.28 14.88
N LEU A 251 -6.50 1.00 15.28
CA LEU A 251 -6.71 -0.12 14.35
C LEU A 251 -8.04 0.01 13.60
N LEU A 252 -9.14 0.30 14.31
CA LEU A 252 -10.45 0.46 13.70
C LEU A 252 -10.50 1.65 12.73
N GLY A 253 -9.90 2.79 13.10
CA GLY A 253 -9.79 3.94 12.20
C GLY A 253 -9.04 3.58 10.91
N LEU A 254 -7.88 2.90 11.03
CA LEU A 254 -7.12 2.47 9.86
C LEU A 254 -7.88 1.47 8.99
N LEU A 255 -8.61 0.52 9.59
CA LEU A 255 -9.45 -0.44 8.86
C LEU A 255 -10.60 0.25 8.11
N GLN A 256 -11.20 1.29 8.70
CA GLN A 256 -12.21 2.10 8.05
C GLN A 256 -11.64 2.90 6.87
N GLU A 257 -10.55 3.63 7.10
CA GLU A 257 -9.91 4.45 6.06
C GLU A 257 -9.34 3.59 4.92
N SER A 258 -8.94 2.35 5.22
CA SER A 258 -8.50 1.37 4.21
C SER A 258 -9.66 0.70 3.47
N GLY A 259 -10.90 1.05 3.79
CA GLY A 259 -12.11 0.53 3.17
C GLY A 259 -12.43 -0.94 3.48
N CYS A 260 -11.87 -1.50 4.56
CA CYS A 260 -12.19 -2.87 5.00
C CYS A 260 -13.59 -2.94 5.62
N ILE A 261 -13.90 -1.96 6.47
CA ILE A 261 -15.15 -1.84 7.21
C ILE A 261 -15.70 -0.42 7.13
N ASP A 262 -16.98 -0.26 7.48
CA ASP A 262 -17.58 1.03 7.82
C ASP A 262 -17.98 1.01 9.30
N MET A 263 -17.84 2.14 9.99
CA MET A 263 -18.37 2.32 11.34
C MET A 263 -19.51 3.34 11.31
N VAL A 264 -20.68 2.94 11.78
CA VAL A 264 -21.87 3.78 11.87
C VAL A 264 -22.23 3.96 13.33
N THR A 265 -22.13 5.19 13.84
CA THR A 265 -22.57 5.51 15.19
C THR A 265 -24.09 5.43 15.26
N GLN A 266 -24.59 4.68 16.23
CA GLN A 266 -26.02 4.52 16.50
C GLN A 266 -26.32 4.93 17.94
N ASP A 267 -27.33 5.79 18.10
CA ASP A 267 -27.77 6.29 19.39
C ASP A 267 -28.88 5.42 20.00
N PHE A 268 -28.79 5.22 21.31
CA PHE A 268 -29.68 4.44 22.17
C PHE A 268 -30.03 5.28 23.40
N GLY A 269 -30.73 6.39 23.18
CA GLY A 269 -31.05 7.34 24.25
C GLY A 269 -29.79 8.05 24.75
N GLU A 270 -29.37 7.75 25.98
CA GLU A 270 -28.17 8.35 26.61
C GLU A 270 -26.85 7.70 26.17
N TYR A 271 -26.90 6.59 25.43
CA TYR A 271 -25.73 5.83 24.98
C TYR A 271 -25.60 5.89 23.47
N SER A 272 -24.37 5.88 22.97
CA SER A 272 -24.09 5.66 21.54
C SER A 272 -23.12 4.49 21.37
N GLY A 273 -23.20 3.82 20.24
CA GLY A 273 -22.33 2.69 19.91
C GLY A 273 -21.99 2.64 18.43
N ASP A 274 -20.74 2.32 18.13
CA ASP A 274 -20.29 2.17 16.74
C ASP A 274 -20.60 0.76 16.23
N LEU A 275 -21.52 0.68 15.27
CA LEU A 275 -21.86 -0.53 14.54
C LEU A 275 -20.88 -0.72 13.39
N ILE A 276 -20.25 -1.88 13.33
CA ILE A 276 -19.27 -2.24 12.31
C ILE A 276 -19.97 -3.00 11.18
N ARG A 277 -19.77 -2.55 9.95
CA ARG A 277 -20.29 -3.19 8.74
C ARG A 277 -19.15 -3.57 7.79
N VAL A 278 -19.32 -4.69 7.12
CA VAL A 278 -18.38 -5.10 6.07
C VAL A 278 -18.54 -4.19 4.86
N ARG A 279 -17.41 -3.67 4.35
CA ARG A 279 -17.38 -2.88 3.11
C ARG A 279 -16.76 -3.64 1.95
N LYS A 280 -15.75 -4.46 2.24
CA LYS A 280 -15.03 -5.29 1.26
C LYS A 280 -15.22 -6.76 1.59
N THR A 281 -15.50 -7.58 0.56
CA THR A 281 -15.61 -9.04 0.71
C THR A 281 -14.34 -9.60 1.34
N PRO A 282 -14.44 -10.32 2.48
CA PRO A 282 -13.28 -10.83 3.18
C PRO A 282 -12.62 -11.97 2.39
N ASN A 283 -11.29 -12.01 2.41
CA ASN A 283 -10.52 -13.12 1.88
C ASN A 283 -9.76 -13.84 3.01
N LEU A 284 -10.23 -15.04 3.37
CA LEU A 284 -9.61 -15.87 4.40
C LEU A 284 -8.52 -16.81 3.86
N SER A 285 -8.03 -16.64 2.64
CA SER A 285 -6.97 -17.52 2.08
C SER A 285 -5.67 -17.44 2.86
N CYS A 286 -5.40 -16.33 3.54
CA CYS A 286 -4.22 -16.14 4.40
C CYS A 286 -4.33 -16.84 5.78
N LEU A 287 -5.47 -17.46 6.11
CA LEU A 287 -5.63 -18.24 7.33
C LEU A 287 -5.43 -19.73 7.07
N SER A 288 -4.69 -20.38 7.96
CA SER A 288 -4.59 -21.83 8.06
C SER A 288 -5.92 -22.49 8.45
N ASN A 289 -6.01 -23.80 8.27
CA ASN A 289 -7.23 -24.55 8.63
C ASN A 289 -7.54 -24.48 10.13
N SER A 290 -6.53 -24.49 11.01
CA SER A 290 -6.74 -24.37 12.46
C SER A 290 -7.23 -22.97 12.85
N GLU A 291 -6.68 -21.92 12.25
CA GLU A 291 -7.13 -20.54 12.50
C GLU A 291 -8.58 -20.34 12.04
N LYS A 292 -8.93 -20.86 10.85
CA LYS A 292 -10.33 -20.84 10.35
C LYS A 292 -11.27 -21.61 11.27
N ALA A 293 -10.86 -22.78 11.76
CA ALA A 293 -11.68 -23.60 12.65
C ALA A 293 -11.97 -22.87 13.97
N VAL A 294 -10.94 -22.30 14.61
CA VAL A 294 -11.09 -21.51 15.84
C VAL A 294 -11.99 -20.30 15.60
N LEU A 295 -11.71 -19.52 14.55
CA LEU A 295 -12.46 -18.30 14.24
C LEU A 295 -13.96 -18.60 14.00
N LYS A 296 -14.27 -19.68 13.27
CA LYS A 296 -15.65 -20.14 13.06
C LYS A 296 -16.31 -20.61 14.33
N ALA A 297 -15.63 -21.37 15.18
CA ALA A 297 -16.18 -21.83 16.45
C ALA A 297 -16.51 -20.65 17.38
N VAL A 298 -15.63 -19.64 17.45
CA VAL A 298 -15.86 -18.43 18.24
C VAL A 298 -17.07 -17.65 17.73
N VAL A 299 -17.16 -17.38 16.43
CA VAL A 299 -18.32 -16.65 15.88
C VAL A 299 -19.61 -17.46 16.02
N HIS A 300 -19.57 -18.77 15.81
CA HIS A 300 -20.74 -19.63 15.99
C HIS A 300 -21.27 -19.60 17.44
N ARG A 301 -20.37 -19.67 18.42
CA ARG A 301 -20.72 -19.76 19.84
C ARG A 301 -21.08 -18.42 20.47
N PHE A 302 -20.37 -17.36 20.10
CA PHE A 302 -20.45 -16.05 20.77
C PHE A 302 -21.01 -14.93 19.88
N GLY A 303 -21.09 -15.15 18.57
CA GLY A 303 -21.56 -14.16 17.60
C GLY A 303 -23.01 -13.74 17.78
N SER A 304 -23.88 -14.58 18.35
CA SER A 304 -25.27 -14.21 18.65
C SER A 304 -25.44 -13.50 20.02
N MET A 305 -24.42 -13.49 20.88
CA MET A 305 -24.50 -12.87 22.19
C MET A 305 -24.55 -11.33 22.09
N THR A 306 -25.20 -10.69 23.05
CA THR A 306 -25.21 -9.23 23.15
C THR A 306 -23.86 -8.72 23.66
N SER A 307 -23.54 -7.46 23.38
CA SER A 307 -22.31 -6.82 23.89
C SER A 307 -22.21 -6.91 25.42
N LYS A 308 -23.35 -6.79 26.12
CA LYS A 308 -23.45 -6.95 27.58
C LYS A 308 -23.19 -8.38 28.01
N GLY A 309 -23.85 -9.37 27.40
CA GLY A 309 -23.62 -10.78 27.74
C GLY A 309 -22.17 -11.22 27.56
N LEU A 310 -21.49 -10.70 26.53
CA LEU A 310 -20.04 -10.94 26.36
C LEU A 310 -19.18 -10.17 27.38
N SER A 311 -19.62 -8.99 27.84
CA SER A 311 -18.93 -8.30 28.95
C SER A 311 -18.99 -9.13 30.20
N ASP A 312 -20.20 -9.56 30.58
CA ASP A 312 -20.46 -10.34 31.79
C ASP A 312 -19.65 -11.64 31.79
N LEU A 313 -19.59 -12.33 30.64
CA LEU A 313 -18.73 -13.49 30.44
C LEU A 313 -17.26 -13.16 30.74
N SER A 314 -16.71 -12.12 30.11
CA SER A 314 -15.31 -11.74 30.29
C SER A 314 -14.98 -11.22 31.69
N HIS A 315 -15.95 -10.57 32.36
CA HIS A 315 -15.82 -10.08 33.73
C HIS A 315 -15.83 -11.22 34.76
N SER A 316 -16.35 -12.40 34.40
CA SER A 316 -16.28 -13.59 35.26
C SER A 316 -14.89 -14.24 35.29
N GLU A 317 -14.02 -13.90 34.34
CA GLU A 317 -12.71 -14.53 34.19
C GLU A 317 -11.66 -13.93 35.13
N ALA A 318 -10.95 -14.78 35.87
CA ALA A 318 -9.92 -14.37 36.83
C ALA A 318 -8.81 -13.52 36.18
N LEU A 319 -8.52 -13.80 34.90
CA LEU A 319 -7.56 -13.04 34.09
C LEU A 319 -7.92 -11.54 34.03
N TRP A 320 -9.21 -11.21 33.94
CA TRP A 320 -9.70 -9.83 33.86
C TRP A 320 -9.87 -9.20 35.26
N GLN A 321 -10.38 -9.96 36.23
CA GLN A 321 -10.67 -9.46 37.60
C GLN A 321 -9.43 -9.04 38.39
N SER A 322 -8.32 -9.76 38.18
CA SER A 322 -7.09 -9.59 38.97
C SER A 322 -6.23 -8.39 38.56
N ARG A 323 -6.65 -7.61 37.56
CA ARG A 323 -5.80 -6.61 36.88
C ARG A 323 -6.45 -5.23 36.78
N PRO A 324 -5.65 -4.15 36.89
CA PRO A 324 -6.13 -2.78 36.69
C PRO A 324 -6.38 -2.49 35.20
N ASP A 325 -7.11 -1.40 34.94
CA ASP A 325 -7.28 -0.86 33.59
C ASP A 325 -5.96 -0.59 32.87
N GLY A 326 -5.90 -0.98 31.59
CA GLY A 326 -4.73 -0.86 30.73
C GLY A 326 -3.67 -1.95 30.93
N ALA A 327 -3.82 -2.84 31.90
CA ALA A 327 -2.89 -3.95 32.09
C ALA A 327 -2.97 -4.95 30.92
N VAL A 328 -1.80 -5.37 30.42
CA VAL A 328 -1.70 -6.41 29.38
C VAL A 328 -2.25 -7.74 29.92
N LEU A 329 -2.99 -8.45 29.06
CA LEU A 329 -3.49 -9.79 29.30
C LEU A 329 -2.51 -10.79 28.67
N PRO A 330 -1.72 -11.54 29.47
CA PRO A 330 -0.72 -12.45 28.93
C PRO A 330 -1.36 -13.65 28.24
N TYR A 331 -0.86 -14.02 27.07
CA TYR A 331 -1.32 -15.20 26.34
C TYR A 331 -1.00 -16.51 27.08
N GLU A 332 0.09 -16.52 27.84
CA GLU A 332 0.54 -17.66 28.65
C GLU A 332 -0.50 -18.09 29.68
N GLU A 333 -1.41 -17.19 30.07
CA GLU A 333 -2.51 -17.47 31.00
C GLU A 333 -3.79 -17.91 30.29
N ALA A 334 -3.78 -18.12 28.96
CA ALA A 334 -4.96 -18.51 28.19
C ALA A 334 -5.60 -19.81 28.69
N ASP A 335 -4.80 -20.81 29.07
CA ASP A 335 -5.30 -22.06 29.65
C ASP A 335 -5.91 -21.89 31.05
N GLY A 336 -5.69 -20.75 31.72
CA GLY A 336 -6.35 -20.40 32.97
C GLY A 336 -7.77 -19.83 32.78
N VAL A 337 -8.10 -19.38 31.56
CA VAL A 337 -9.40 -18.77 31.24
C VAL A 337 -10.45 -19.87 31.02
N GLY A 338 -11.56 -19.80 31.77
CA GLY A 338 -12.62 -20.81 31.77
C GLY A 338 -13.21 -21.05 30.39
N VAL A 339 -13.68 -19.98 29.74
CA VAL A 339 -14.27 -20.06 28.41
C VAL A 339 -13.29 -20.57 27.33
N ILE A 340 -12.01 -20.25 27.46
CA ILE A 340 -10.98 -20.70 26.51
C ILE A 340 -10.72 -22.20 26.67
N ARG A 341 -10.69 -22.73 27.90
CA ARG A 341 -10.58 -24.18 28.14
C ARG A 341 -11.76 -24.96 27.58
N GLU A 342 -12.97 -24.40 27.62
CA GLU A 342 -14.15 -25.00 27.00
C GLU A 342 -14.01 -25.07 25.47
N LEU A 343 -13.64 -23.95 24.84
CA LEU A 343 -13.37 -23.92 23.40
C LEU A 343 -12.27 -24.89 22.97
N LYS A 344 -11.18 -24.96 23.74
CA LYS A 344 -10.07 -25.89 23.47
C LYS A 344 -10.56 -27.33 23.45
N ARG A 345 -11.42 -27.73 24.40
CA ARG A 345 -12.00 -29.09 24.47
C ARG A 345 -12.92 -29.42 23.29
N GLU A 346 -13.62 -28.43 22.75
CA GLU A 346 -14.48 -28.59 21.58
C GLU A 346 -13.69 -28.71 20.27
N LEU A 347 -12.49 -28.15 20.23
CA LEU A 347 -11.63 -28.05 19.04
C LEU A 347 -10.47 -29.05 18.99
N SER A 348 -10.24 -29.79 20.09
CA SER A 348 -9.24 -30.87 20.20
C SER A 348 -9.85 -32.19 19.80
#